data_AF-A0A9E6R9R1-F1
#
_entry.id   AF-A0A9E6R9R1-F1
#
_cell.length_a   1.000
_cell.length_b   1.000
_cell.length_c   1.000
_cell.angle_alpha   90.00
_cell.angle_beta   90.00
_cell.angle_gamma   90.00
#
_symmetry.space_group_name_H-M   'P 1'
#
loop_
_entity.id
_entity.type
_entity.pdbx_description
1 polymer ?
#
loop_
_entity_poly.entity_id
_entity_poly.type
_entity_poly.pdbx_seq_one_letter_code
_entity_poly.pdbx_strand_id
1 'polypeptide(L)'
;MVSEKTAFRIVVALAGLVPVGAGLAGALGGAAVFAAAPDPFDLSLDSHARYLSGLLLGIGLAFWATLGRPEVHGARYRLLGAVVVLGGLARAFGLLAGEPDLAMRLALVMELVVTPAICLWQARLARNAP
;
A
#
# COMPACT_ATOMS: atom_id res chain seq x y z
N MET A 1 0.85 -28.72 -6.97
CA MET A 1 -0.23 -27.71 -6.92
C MET A 1 -0.06 -26.88 -5.65
N VAL A 2 -0.04 -25.55 -5.77
CA VAL A 2 0.05 -24.63 -4.62
C VAL A 2 -1.35 -24.49 -4.01
N SER A 3 -1.49 -24.56 -2.67
CA SER A 3 -2.80 -24.37 -2.02
C SER A 3 -3.30 -22.92 -2.16
N GLU A 4 -4.62 -22.68 -2.14
CA GLU A 4 -5.18 -21.32 -2.20
C GLU A 4 -4.59 -20.42 -1.11
N LYS A 5 -4.45 -20.93 0.11
CA LYS A 5 -3.85 -20.20 1.24
C LYS A 5 -2.39 -19.82 0.97
N THR A 6 -1.61 -20.74 0.38
CA THR A 6 -0.22 -20.46 0.02
C THR A 6 -0.14 -19.42 -1.09
N ALA A 7 -1.00 -19.51 -2.12
CA ALA A 7 -1.06 -18.53 -3.20
C ALA A 7 -1.43 -17.13 -2.66
N PHE A 8 -2.42 -17.05 -1.77
CA PHE A 8 -2.81 -15.80 -1.12
C PHE A 8 -1.65 -15.17 -0.35
N ARG A 9 -0.92 -15.96 0.45
CA ARG A 9 0.26 -15.48 1.19
C ARG A 9 1.33 -14.93 0.27
N ILE A 10 1.63 -15.62 -0.83
CA ILE A 10 2.62 -15.16 -1.80
C ILE A 10 2.18 -13.82 -2.40
N VAL A 11 0.91 -13.70 -2.81
CA VAL A 11 0.38 -12.46 -3.38
C VAL A 11 0.44 -11.30 -2.38
N VAL A 12 0.03 -11.51 -1.13
CA VAL A 12 0.13 -10.46 -0.09
C VAL A 12 1.58 -10.12 0.23
N ALA A 13 2.49 -11.10 0.25
CA ALA A 13 3.91 -10.86 0.47
C ALA A 13 4.49 -9.97 -0.64
N LEU A 14 4.22 -10.32 -1.90
CA LEU A 14 4.70 -9.57 -3.06
C LEU A 14 4.04 -8.19 -3.16
N ALA A 15 2.72 -8.09 -3.00
CA ALA A 15 2.01 -6.82 -3.01
C ALA A 15 2.50 -5.89 -1.89
N GLY A 16 2.79 -6.44 -0.71
CA GLY A 16 3.34 -5.71 0.44
C GLY A 16 4.76 -5.19 0.24
N LEU A 17 5.53 -5.72 -0.72
CA LEU A 17 6.85 -5.13 -1.07
C LEU A 17 6.72 -3.68 -1.54
N VAL A 18 5.61 -3.32 -2.19
CA VAL A 18 5.38 -1.97 -2.68
C VAL A 18 5.28 -0.96 -1.53
N PRO A 19 4.32 -1.06 -0.59
CA PRO A 19 4.24 -0.12 0.53
C PRO A 19 5.44 -0.21 1.49
N VAL A 20 6.02 -1.39 1.70
CA VAL A 20 7.23 -1.52 2.54
C VAL A 20 8.43 -0.85 1.88
N GLY A 21 8.67 -1.13 0.60
CA GLY A 21 9.80 -0.57 -0.14
C GLY A 21 9.67 0.94 -0.35
N ALA A 22 8.53 1.39 -0.89
CA ALA A 22 8.27 2.81 -1.12
C ALA A 22 8.21 3.60 0.20
N GLY A 23 7.57 3.03 1.23
CA GLY A 23 7.48 3.65 2.55
C GLY A 23 8.85 3.76 3.24
N LEU A 24 9.68 2.73 3.19
CA LEU A 24 11.04 2.78 3.73
C LEU A 24 11.92 3.77 2.97
N ALA A 25 11.87 3.73 1.64
CA ALA A 25 12.64 4.64 0.79
C ALA A 25 12.27 6.10 1.09
N GLY A 26 10.99 6.45 1.07
CA GLY A 26 10.52 7.81 1.34
C GLY A 26 10.71 8.27 2.79
N ALA A 27 10.64 7.37 3.78
CA ALA A 27 10.89 7.74 5.18
C ALA A 27 12.35 8.14 5.41
N LEU A 28 13.29 7.47 4.74
CA LEU A 28 14.72 7.74 4.84
C LEU A 28 15.16 8.90 3.93
N GLY A 29 14.74 8.85 2.66
CA GLY A 29 15.17 9.78 1.61
C GLY A 29 14.29 11.02 1.43
N GLY A 30 13.14 11.09 2.11
CA GLY A 30 12.24 12.24 2.05
C GLY A 30 11.55 12.42 0.69
N ALA A 31 11.11 13.65 0.42
CA ALA A 31 10.36 13.99 -0.79
C ALA A 31 11.19 13.79 -2.07
N ALA A 32 12.51 13.86 -1.98
CA ALA A 32 13.43 13.68 -3.11
C ALA A 32 13.30 12.31 -3.79
N VAL A 33 12.88 11.27 -3.06
CA VAL A 33 12.66 9.92 -3.62
C VAL A 33 11.53 9.90 -4.65
N PHE A 34 10.59 10.83 -4.55
CA PHE A 34 9.42 10.92 -5.42
C PHE A 34 9.56 12.03 -6.48
N ALA A 35 10.71 12.71 -6.51
CA ALA A 35 10.94 13.86 -7.36
C ALA A 35 11.58 13.46 -8.70
N ALA A 36 11.14 14.10 -9.79
CA ALA A 36 11.78 13.95 -11.09
C ALA A 36 13.12 14.71 -11.17
N ALA A 37 13.33 15.73 -10.32
CA ALA A 37 14.57 16.49 -10.22
C ALA A 37 14.88 16.83 -8.76
N PRO A 38 16.17 16.86 -8.37
CA PRO A 38 16.60 17.20 -7.01
C PRO A 38 16.51 18.71 -6.81
N ASP A 39 15.31 19.23 -6.58
CA ASP A 39 15.12 20.61 -6.09
C ASP A 39 15.09 20.63 -4.55
N PRO A 40 15.48 21.75 -3.90
CA PRO A 40 15.35 21.89 -2.46
C PRO A 40 13.87 21.88 -2.08
N PHE A 41 13.41 20.80 -1.45
CA PHE A 41 12.07 20.75 -0.88
C PHE A 41 11.99 21.68 0.33
N ASP A 42 10.87 22.40 0.44
CA ASP A 42 10.51 23.05 1.69
C ASP A 42 10.53 22.03 2.84
N LEU A 43 11.14 22.39 3.98
CA LEU A 43 11.34 21.47 5.10
C LEU A 43 10.01 20.92 5.62
N SER A 44 8.93 21.70 5.56
CA SER A 44 7.60 21.27 5.97
C SER A 44 7.05 20.19 5.04
N LEU A 45 7.23 20.38 3.72
CA LEU A 45 6.84 19.38 2.72
C LEU A 45 7.68 18.10 2.81
N ASP A 46 9.00 18.21 3.00
CA ASP A 46 9.87 17.04 3.17
C ASP A 46 9.49 16.24 4.43
N SER A 47 9.28 16.93 5.55
CA SER A 47 8.81 16.32 6.79
C SER A 47 7.47 15.60 6.62
N HIS A 48 6.52 16.22 5.91
CA HIS A 48 5.23 15.61 5.61
C HIS A 48 5.36 14.37 4.72
N ALA A 49 6.22 14.42 3.70
CA ALA A 49 6.49 13.28 2.83
C ALA A 49 7.11 12.10 3.61
N ARG A 50 8.05 12.37 4.52
CA ARG A 50 8.64 11.34 5.40
C ARG A 50 7.58 10.71 6.31
N TYR A 51 6.71 11.53 6.91
CA TYR A 51 5.63 11.05 7.76
C TYR A 51 4.67 10.13 7.00
N LEU A 52 4.18 10.56 5.83
CA LEU A 52 3.30 9.74 4.99
C LEU A 52 3.97 8.43 4.54
N SER A 53 5.27 8.49 4.22
CA SER A 53 6.06 7.31 3.87
C SER A 53 6.20 6.34 5.05
N GLY A 54 6.40 6.85 6.26
CA GLY A 54 6.40 6.05 7.49
C GLY A 54 5.05 5.37 7.76
N LEU A 55 3.94 6.06 7.52
CA LEU A 55 2.61 5.46 7.60
C LEU A 55 2.43 4.36 6.55
N LEU A 56 2.85 4.59 5.30
CA LEU A 56 2.80 3.61 4.22
C LEU A 56 3.62 2.34 4.57
N LEU A 57 4.81 2.52 5.11
CA LEU A 57 5.64 1.43 5.63
C LEU A 57 4.90 0.66 6.72
N GLY A 58 4.32 1.36 7.69
CA GLY A 58 3.53 0.76 8.77
C GLY A 58 2.34 -0.07 8.25
N ILE A 59 1.64 0.41 7.23
CA ILE A 59 0.54 -0.32 6.56
C ILE A 59 1.07 -1.60 5.91
N GLY A 60 2.18 -1.51 5.17
CA GLY A 60 2.81 -2.68 4.53
C GLY A 60 3.22 -3.74 5.53
N LEU A 61 3.89 -3.34 6.62
CA LEU A 61 4.27 -4.23 7.71
C LEU A 61 3.06 -4.83 8.42
N ALA A 62 1.98 -4.06 8.60
CA ALA A 62 0.74 -4.55 9.20
C ALA A 62 0.05 -5.63 8.33
N PHE A 63 0.13 -5.54 7.00
CA PHE A 63 -0.28 -6.63 6.11
C PHE A 63 0.64 -7.84 6.26
N TRP A 64 1.96 -7.67 6.21
CA TRP A 64 2.91 -8.78 6.35
C TRP A 64 2.79 -9.53 7.68
N ALA A 65 2.46 -8.82 8.77
CA ALA A 65 2.20 -9.44 10.07
C ALA A 65 1.03 -10.45 10.05
N THR A 66 0.18 -10.45 9.00
CA THR A 66 -0.93 -11.41 8.86
C THR A 66 -0.57 -12.66 8.06
N LEU A 67 0.59 -12.73 7.42
CA LEU A 67 0.97 -13.82 6.50
C LEU A 67 0.94 -15.21 7.16
N GLY A 68 1.17 -15.28 8.47
CA GLY A 68 1.07 -16.52 9.22
C GLY A 68 -0.32 -17.17 9.16
N ARG A 69 -1.39 -16.39 9.37
CA ARG A 69 -2.78 -16.87 9.37
C ARG A 69 -3.72 -15.84 8.74
N PRO A 70 -3.63 -15.58 7.43
CA PRO A 70 -4.36 -14.47 6.80
C PRO A 70 -5.88 -14.56 6.96
N GLU A 71 -6.43 -15.78 7.05
CA GLU A 71 -7.86 -16.05 7.18
C GLU A 71 -8.50 -15.47 8.45
N VAL A 72 -7.76 -15.34 9.56
CA VAL A 72 -8.33 -14.88 10.84
C VAL A 72 -8.34 -13.36 11.01
N HIS A 73 -7.70 -12.62 10.09
CA HIS A 73 -7.43 -11.19 10.25
C HIS A 73 -8.39 -10.27 9.47
N GLY A 74 -9.63 -10.70 9.23
CA GLY A 74 -10.57 -9.98 8.35
C GLY A 74 -10.81 -8.51 8.73
N ALA A 75 -10.89 -8.19 10.03
CA ALA A 75 -11.03 -6.80 10.48
C ALA A 75 -9.82 -5.93 10.10
N ARG A 76 -8.60 -6.47 10.23
CA ARG A 76 -7.37 -5.76 9.86
C ARG A 76 -7.29 -5.52 8.35
N TYR A 77 -7.64 -6.52 7.53
CA TYR A 77 -7.69 -6.34 6.07
C TYR A 77 -8.71 -5.27 5.65
N ARG A 78 -9.90 -5.25 6.26
CA ARG A 78 -10.89 -4.21 5.98
C ARG A 78 -10.41 -2.82 6.38
N LEU A 79 -9.82 -2.68 7.57
CA LEU A 79 -9.30 -1.39 8.04
C LEU A 79 -8.16 -0.89 7.15
N LEU A 80 -7.13 -1.70 6.94
CA LEU A 80 -5.98 -1.32 6.09
C LEU A 80 -6.42 -1.07 4.66
N GLY A 81 -7.30 -1.92 4.12
CA GLY A 81 -7.87 -1.73 2.79
C GLY A 81 -8.64 -0.41 2.66
N ALA A 82 -9.46 -0.06 3.66
CA ALA A 82 -10.18 1.22 3.67
C ALA A 82 -9.22 2.42 3.71
N VAL A 83 -8.18 2.36 4.57
CA VAL A 83 -7.15 3.41 4.63
C VAL A 83 -6.46 3.60 3.28
N VAL A 84 -6.07 2.50 2.63
CA VAL A 84 -5.40 2.52 1.33
C VAL A 84 -6.32 3.05 0.23
N VAL A 85 -7.59 2.63 0.20
CA VAL A 85 -8.58 3.12 -0.78
C VAL A 85 -8.85 4.60 -0.57
N LEU A 86 -9.02 5.07 0.67
CA LEU A 86 -9.20 6.49 0.95
C LEU A 86 -7.97 7.32 0.49
N GLY A 87 -6.77 6.81 0.73
CA GLY A 87 -5.53 7.40 0.21
C GLY A 87 -5.49 7.45 -1.32
N GLY A 88 -5.87 6.36 -1.99
CA GLY A 88 -5.96 6.30 -3.45
C GLY A 88 -7.00 7.23 -4.04
N LEU A 89 -8.16 7.39 -3.39
CA LEU A 89 -9.18 8.36 -3.80
C LEU A 89 -8.69 9.80 -3.65
N ALA A 90 -8.00 10.11 -2.54
CA ALA A 90 -7.38 11.42 -2.35
C ALA A 90 -6.30 11.71 -3.40
N ARG A 91 -5.49 10.70 -3.75
CA ARG A 91 -4.50 10.80 -4.82
C ARG A 91 -5.15 10.97 -6.20
N ALA A 92 -6.22 10.23 -6.49
CA ALA A 92 -6.97 10.35 -7.73
C ALA A 92 -7.59 11.75 -7.88
N PHE A 93 -8.12 12.31 -6.79
CA PHE A 93 -8.59 13.70 -6.77
C PHE A 93 -7.47 14.71 -7.08
N GLY A 94 -6.24 14.44 -6.63
CA GLY A 94 -5.07 15.26 -6.94
C GLY A 94 -4.70 15.32 -8.43
N LEU A 95 -5.14 14.36 -9.26
CA LEU A 95 -4.90 14.37 -10.71
C LEU A 95 -5.58 15.54 -11.43
N LEU A 96 -6.55 16.19 -10.79
CA LEU A 96 -7.15 17.42 -11.32
C LEU A 96 -6.13 18.57 -11.43
N ALA A 97 -5.01 18.49 -10.71
CA ALA A 97 -3.93 19.47 -10.75
C ALA A 97 -2.83 19.14 -11.78
N GLY A 98 -2.83 17.96 -12.41
CA GLY A 98 -1.82 17.59 -13.40
C GLY A 98 -1.75 16.10 -13.75
N GLU A 99 -0.96 15.78 -14.76
CA GLU A 99 -0.79 14.42 -15.26
C GLU A 99 0.07 13.56 -14.33
N PRO A 100 -0.34 12.31 -14.02
CA PRO A 100 0.45 11.42 -13.21
C PRO A 100 1.70 10.93 -13.93
N ASP A 101 2.78 10.73 -13.20
CA ASP A 101 3.90 9.95 -13.67
C ASP A 101 3.60 8.44 -13.60
N LEU A 102 4.57 7.61 -14.04
CA LEU A 102 4.37 6.16 -14.03
C LEU A 102 4.24 5.61 -12.60
N ALA A 103 5.02 6.13 -11.65
CA ALA A 103 4.98 5.68 -10.26
C ALA A 103 3.61 5.94 -9.62
N MET A 104 3.06 7.14 -9.82
CA MET A 104 1.72 7.52 -9.35
C MET A 104 0.63 6.64 -9.97
N ARG A 105 0.69 6.35 -11.28
CA ARG A 105 -0.27 5.44 -11.93
C ARG A 105 -0.23 4.04 -11.34
N LEU A 106 0.97 3.47 -11.16
CA LEU A 106 1.13 2.14 -10.58
C LEU A 106 0.63 2.10 -9.14
N ALA A 107 0.88 3.16 -8.37
CA ALA A 107 0.43 3.26 -7.00
C ALA A 107 -1.11 3.39 -6.91
N LEU A 108 -1.76 4.13 -7.82
CA LEU A 108 -3.23 4.16 -7.95
C LEU A 108 -3.82 2.78 -8.26
N VAL A 109 -3.19 2.01 -9.15
CA VAL A 109 -3.61 0.61 -9.42
C VAL A 109 -3.47 -0.24 -8.15
N MET A 110 -2.39 -0.08 -7.40
CA MET A 110 -2.20 -0.79 -6.13
C MET A 110 -3.27 -0.43 -5.10
N GLU A 111 -3.65 0.85 -5.02
CA GLU A 111 -4.57 1.37 -4.02
C GLU A 111 -6.03 1.06 -4.33
N LEU A 112 -6.44 1.20 -5.60
CA LEU A 112 -7.85 1.14 -6.00
C LEU A 112 -8.23 -0.18 -6.67
N VAL A 113 -7.27 -1.03 -7.03
CA VAL A 113 -7.54 -2.32 -7.68
C VAL A 113 -6.95 -3.47 -6.88
N VAL A 114 -5.63 -3.49 -6.68
CA VAL A 114 -4.94 -4.64 -6.05
C VAL A 114 -5.35 -4.80 -4.60
N THR A 115 -5.32 -3.72 -3.81
CA THR A 115 -5.67 -3.80 -2.38
C THR A 115 -7.13 -4.23 -2.14
N PRO A 116 -8.14 -3.63 -2.82
CA PRO A 116 -9.51 -4.13 -2.74
C PRO A 116 -9.66 -5.59 -3.16
N ALA A 117 -8.99 -6.02 -4.24
CA ALA A 117 -9.03 -7.41 -4.69
C ALA A 117 -8.45 -8.36 -3.63
N ILE A 118 -7.34 -7.98 -2.98
CA ILE A 118 -6.76 -8.73 -1.86
C ILE A 118 -7.77 -8.81 -0.69
N CYS A 119 -8.43 -7.72 -0.33
CA CYS A 119 -9.41 -7.72 0.77
C CYS A 119 -10.63 -8.59 0.45
N LEU A 120 -11.12 -8.57 -0.79
CA LEU A 120 -12.22 -9.44 -1.24
C LEU A 120 -11.81 -10.92 -1.24
N TRP A 121 -10.60 -11.23 -1.70
CA TRP A 121 -10.07 -12.59 -1.66
C TRP A 121 -9.86 -13.06 -0.22
N GLN A 122 -9.35 -12.20 0.67
CA GLN A 122 -9.23 -12.51 2.09
C GLN A 122 -10.60 -12.84 2.70
N ALA A 123 -11.64 -12.07 2.39
CA ALA A 123 -12.98 -12.32 2.88
C ALA A 123 -13.53 -13.67 2.40
N ARG A 124 -13.21 -14.09 1.17
CA ARG A 124 -13.55 -15.42 0.65
C ARG A 124 -12.76 -16.51 1.37
N LEU A 125 -11.46 -16.32 1.56
CA LEU A 125 -10.58 -17.25 2.26
C LEU A 125 -11.04 -17.48 3.71
N ALA A 126 -11.45 -16.42 4.39
CA ALA A 126 -11.97 -16.47 5.76
C ALA A 126 -13.29 -17.26 5.87
N ARG A 127 -14.18 -17.15 4.86
CA ARG A 127 -15.44 -17.92 4.83
C ARG A 127 -15.23 -19.41 4.58
N ASN A 128 -14.15 -19.76 3.89
CA ASN A 128 -13.82 -21.14 3.54
C ASN A 128 -12.87 -21.79 4.56
N ALA A 129 -12.48 -21.07 5.62
CA ALA A 129 -11.66 -21.62 6.68
C ALA A 129 -12.52 -22.53 7.58
N PRO A 130 -12.02 -23.73 7.93
CA PRO A 130 -12.73 -24.67 8.81
C PRO A 130 -12.84 -24.17 10.25
#